data_AF-A0A9E3R2X1-F1
#
_entry.id   AF-A0A9E3R2X1-F1
#
_cell.length_a   1.000
_cell.length_b   1.000
_cell.length_c   1.000
_cell.angle_alpha   90.00
_cell.angle_beta   90.00
_cell.angle_gamma   90.00
#
_symmetry.space_group_name_H-M   'P 1'
#
loop_
_entity.id
_entity.type
_entity.pdbx_description
1 polymer ?
#
loop_
_entity_poly.entity_id
_entity_poly.type
_entity_poly.pdbx_seq_one_letter_code
_entity_poly.pdbx_strand_id
1 'polypeptide(L)'
;MKTALLVVDLEGVAGVDDVEALTFASRSHDEARVLLTTEVRAAVEGLEASGYSRIVVSDSHLSGSQQASVVAGGLPASAELVFLADDAYAPLASGVDAVACLGMHAAAGTAGFAAHTVAPHCAWRIGKRTLSELDLVLGLAAERGIPRLFASGDDVLGRTWKGDGYVTTKRSRSVLEARSITPERSCAALRKAAARCTPRKAPALPAGKLELHFKSRWQAELAEQAGARRLTDFSVLVPGKGAEARYREGLRLVEASGAPLGDALRGALGSPEFCEDAGTLLARGFSRTTASAAGPAKKALQAFLALTSAPADEPRALRALTLFMLRGHAPDFFRAQRLGPVFDAALEALRAMPLELGGLSAPVAMARLDALYVLEAVGTPRTGATGLDATIAACAAELPLWAWLLSQLGAPLGLCGRFPAPQGLDRLSELYFLTHLVLLETRYLSRPLAPAQLAPVLERLSLASDWAIAQGNLDIGAELAFCLRHAGEAPTPELARLTAFLVAAQGDDGSVFEPGDQGDPHGTAAALLALAGEWPRARPISRASEAKRPRQ
;
A
#
# COMPACT_ATOMS: atom_id res chain seq x y z
N MET A 1 35.82 25.96 18.27
CA MET A 1 34.55 26.56 17.82
C MET A 1 33.45 25.54 18.07
N LYS A 2 32.30 25.92 18.62
CA LYS A 2 31.21 24.98 18.87
C LYS A 2 30.39 24.77 17.59
N THR A 3 30.16 23.51 17.25
CA THR A 3 29.42 23.07 16.05
C THR A 3 28.10 22.42 16.46
N ALA A 4 26.98 22.94 15.96
CA ALA A 4 25.67 22.30 16.10
C ALA A 4 25.31 21.59 14.78
N LEU A 5 24.73 20.39 14.89
CA LEU A 5 23.99 19.77 13.80
C LEU A 5 22.51 20.16 13.92
N LEU A 6 21.93 20.68 12.85
CA LEU A 6 20.50 20.92 12.71
C LEU A 6 19.97 19.97 11.65
N VAL A 7 19.31 18.89 12.09
CA VAL A 7 18.60 17.97 11.18
C VAL A 7 17.24 18.59 10.88
N VAL A 8 16.90 18.72 9.60
CA VAL A 8 15.69 19.44 9.18
C VAL A 8 14.84 18.58 8.27
N ASP A 9 13.54 18.73 8.44
CA ASP A 9 12.51 17.96 7.76
C ASP A 9 11.33 18.87 7.38
N LEU A 10 10.48 18.48 6.44
CA LEU A 10 9.51 19.40 5.82
C LEU A 10 8.10 19.31 6.44
N GLU A 11 7.67 18.11 6.83
CA GLU A 11 6.33 17.77 7.30
C GLU A 11 5.90 18.61 8.50
N GLY A 12 6.83 18.96 9.38
CA GLY A 12 6.59 19.72 10.60
C GLY A 12 6.72 21.24 10.44
N VAL A 13 7.03 21.77 9.26
CA VAL A 13 7.23 23.23 9.05
C VAL A 13 5.89 23.99 9.06
N ALA A 14 5.80 25.12 9.74
CA ALA A 14 4.56 25.91 9.76
C ALA A 14 4.16 26.39 8.35
N GLY A 15 2.91 26.17 7.97
CA GLY A 15 2.35 26.49 6.65
C GLY A 15 2.33 25.32 5.68
N VAL A 16 3.05 24.22 5.98
CA VAL A 16 2.99 22.96 5.22
C VAL A 16 1.85 22.09 5.77
N ASP A 17 0.61 22.41 5.43
CA ASP A 17 -0.58 21.76 6.04
C ASP A 17 -1.25 20.71 5.13
N ASP A 18 -0.71 20.48 3.93
CA ASP A 18 -1.19 19.55 2.91
C ASP A 18 -0.04 18.63 2.41
N VAL A 19 -0.34 17.36 2.15
CA VAL A 19 0.63 16.35 1.70
C VAL A 19 1.21 16.67 0.32
N GLU A 20 0.47 17.36 -0.55
CA GLU A 20 0.97 17.80 -1.86
C GLU A 20 2.27 18.60 -1.71
N ALA A 21 2.36 19.45 -0.68
CA ALA A 21 3.51 20.32 -0.44
C ALA A 21 4.80 19.56 -0.09
N LEU A 22 4.72 18.27 0.22
CA LEU A 22 5.85 17.41 0.55
C LEU A 22 6.53 16.80 -0.69
N THR A 23 5.86 16.88 -1.85
CA THR A 23 6.27 16.15 -3.06
C THR A 23 6.92 17.10 -4.06
N PHE A 24 8.11 16.76 -4.56
CA PHE A 24 8.78 17.57 -5.57
C PHE A 24 7.92 17.77 -6.82
N ALA A 25 8.06 18.93 -7.47
CA ALA A 25 7.32 19.34 -8.67
C ALA A 25 5.79 19.50 -8.49
N SER A 26 5.27 19.33 -7.27
CA SER A 26 3.89 19.71 -6.97
C SER A 26 3.70 21.22 -6.95
N ARG A 27 2.44 21.68 -6.97
CA ARG A 27 2.13 23.11 -7.05
C ARG A 27 2.61 23.90 -5.83
N SER A 28 2.62 23.27 -4.66
CA SER A 28 2.87 23.91 -3.36
C SER A 28 4.26 23.64 -2.78
N HIS A 29 5.04 22.74 -3.40
CA HIS A 29 6.35 22.35 -2.88
C HIS A 29 7.36 23.50 -2.84
N ASP A 30 7.44 24.35 -3.86
CA ASP A 30 8.40 25.45 -3.87
C ASP A 30 8.12 26.49 -2.77
N GLU A 31 6.86 26.73 -2.44
CA GLU A 31 6.48 27.56 -1.28
C GLU A 31 6.90 26.89 0.03
N ALA A 32 6.69 25.58 0.15
CA ALA A 32 7.10 24.78 1.31
C ALA A 32 8.61 24.87 1.57
N ARG A 33 9.43 24.84 0.52
CA ARG A 33 10.89 25.03 0.61
C ARG A 33 11.29 26.40 1.14
N VAL A 34 10.57 27.45 0.73
CA VAL A 34 10.79 28.82 1.23
C VAL A 34 10.44 28.90 2.71
N LEU A 35 9.32 28.30 3.13
CA LEU A 35 8.91 28.22 4.54
C LEU A 35 9.96 27.48 5.38
N LEU A 36 10.41 26.30 4.93
CA LEU A 36 11.46 25.52 5.59
C LEU A 36 12.74 26.35 5.75
N THR A 37 13.21 26.95 4.66
CA THR A 37 14.45 27.75 4.67
C THR A 37 14.35 28.94 5.64
N THR A 38 13.17 29.54 5.76
CA THR A 38 12.92 30.65 6.69
C THR A 38 12.94 30.21 8.15
N GLU A 39 12.34 29.06 8.48
CA GLU A 39 12.44 28.46 9.82
C GLU A 39 13.87 28.06 10.18
N VAL A 40 14.60 27.46 9.23
CA VAL A 40 16.02 27.10 9.39
C VAL A 40 16.86 28.33 9.69
N ARG A 41 16.69 29.42 8.95
CA ARG A 41 17.39 30.69 9.23
C ARG A 41 17.12 31.19 10.64
N ALA A 42 15.86 31.18 11.08
CA ALA A 42 15.51 31.63 12.43
C ALA A 42 16.13 30.75 13.52
N ALA A 43 16.21 29.43 13.29
CA ALA A 43 16.89 28.51 14.19
C ALA A 43 18.42 28.74 14.23
N VAL A 44 19.06 28.97 13.08
CA VAL A 44 20.49 29.28 12.97
C VAL A 44 20.83 30.54 13.77
N GLU A 45 20.07 31.64 13.57
CA GLU A 45 20.27 32.90 14.31
C GLU A 45 20.16 32.70 15.84
N GLY A 46 19.25 31.83 16.28
CA GLY A 46 19.14 31.48 17.69
C GLY A 46 20.32 30.64 18.18
N LEU A 47 20.79 29.67 17.39
CA LEU A 47 21.95 28.85 17.73
C LEU A 47 23.23 29.68 17.85
N GLU A 48 23.42 30.66 16.96
CA GLU A 48 24.51 31.64 17.04
C GLU A 48 24.46 32.42 18.35
N ALA A 49 23.28 32.93 18.73
CA ALA A 49 23.09 33.63 20.00
C ALA A 49 23.36 32.74 21.23
N SER A 50 23.25 31.41 21.10
CA SER A 50 23.62 30.44 22.15
C SER A 50 25.09 30.00 22.13
N GLY A 51 25.90 30.52 21.19
CA GLY A 51 27.34 30.33 21.13
C GLY A 51 27.83 29.23 20.17
N TYR A 52 26.97 28.68 19.32
CA TYR A 52 27.38 27.82 18.20
C TYR A 52 27.83 28.69 17.02
N SER A 53 29.07 28.53 16.58
CA SER A 53 29.68 29.36 15.53
C SER A 53 29.72 28.69 14.16
N ARG A 54 29.41 27.38 14.11
CA ARG A 54 29.23 26.59 12.89
C ARG A 54 27.96 25.76 13.03
N ILE A 55 27.06 25.86 12.06
CA ILE A 55 25.83 25.08 12.02
C ILE A 55 25.86 24.20 10.77
N VAL A 56 25.88 22.89 10.95
CA VAL A 56 25.68 21.95 9.85
C VAL A 56 24.18 21.74 9.72
N VAL A 57 23.58 22.15 8.61
CA VAL A 57 22.17 21.92 8.30
C VAL A 57 22.09 20.65 7.48
N SER A 58 21.56 19.56 8.06
CA SER A 58 21.35 18.31 7.34
C SER A 58 19.89 18.23 6.90
N ASP A 59 19.65 18.37 5.61
CA ASP A 59 18.31 18.22 5.04
C ASP A 59 17.99 16.74 4.88
N SER A 60 16.99 16.26 5.63
CA SER A 60 16.56 14.87 5.64
C SER A 60 15.29 14.62 4.82
N HIS A 61 14.67 15.66 4.27
CA HIS A 61 13.43 15.49 3.51
C HIS A 61 13.71 14.94 2.11
N LEU A 62 13.24 13.72 1.84
CA LEU A 62 13.36 13.07 0.53
C LEU A 62 12.08 13.27 -0.29
N SER A 63 11.98 14.41 -0.98
CA SER A 63 10.81 14.81 -1.79
C SER A 63 10.60 14.01 -3.09
N GLY A 64 11.31 12.89 -3.28
CA GLY A 64 11.40 12.14 -4.54
C GLY A 64 12.40 12.74 -5.55
N SER A 65 13.16 13.75 -5.16
CA SER A 65 14.22 14.37 -5.97
C SER A 65 15.60 14.19 -5.35
N GLN A 66 16.65 14.36 -6.16
CA GLN A 66 18.05 14.42 -5.70
C GLN A 66 18.45 15.85 -5.30
N GLN A 67 17.48 16.70 -4.94
CA GLN A 67 17.69 18.09 -4.56
C GLN A 67 17.25 18.31 -3.11
N ALA A 68 18.02 19.13 -2.38
CA ALA A 68 17.64 19.58 -1.05
C ALA A 68 16.39 20.46 -1.09
N SER A 69 15.52 20.27 -0.10
CA SER A 69 14.37 21.12 0.18
C SER A 69 14.83 22.51 0.63
N VAL A 70 15.87 22.59 1.47
CA VAL A 70 16.48 23.84 1.92
C VAL A 70 17.15 24.56 0.75
N VAL A 71 16.85 25.84 0.60
CA VAL A 71 17.45 26.70 -0.43
C VAL A 71 18.78 27.23 0.09
N ALA A 72 19.90 26.68 -0.41
CA ALA A 72 21.25 27.01 0.06
C ALA A 72 21.57 28.52 0.06
N GLY A 73 21.17 29.25 -0.99
CA GLY A 73 21.35 30.71 -1.08
C GLY A 73 20.58 31.52 -0.02
N GLY A 74 19.64 30.87 0.68
CA GLY A 74 18.86 31.45 1.77
C GLY A 74 19.44 31.21 3.16
N LEU A 75 20.63 30.63 3.30
CA LEU A 75 21.24 30.34 4.60
C LEU A 75 22.25 31.41 5.05
N PRO A 76 22.39 31.65 6.37
CA PRO A 76 23.47 32.49 6.92
C PRO A 76 24.86 31.91 6.65
N ALA A 77 25.90 32.75 6.67
CA ALA A 77 27.29 32.33 6.41
C ALA A 77 27.85 31.33 7.45
N SER A 78 27.26 31.24 8.64
CA SER A 78 27.60 30.26 9.68
C SER A 78 26.99 28.88 9.43
N ALA A 79 26.06 28.77 8.48
CA ALA A 79 25.35 27.55 8.14
C ALA A 79 25.90 26.89 6.87
N GLU A 80 26.15 25.59 6.96
CA GLU A 80 26.62 24.75 5.86
C GLU A 80 25.51 23.72 5.56
N LEU A 81 24.93 23.77 4.36
CA LEU A 81 23.94 22.79 3.92
C LEU A 81 24.65 21.49 3.52
N VAL A 82 24.20 20.38 4.10
CA VAL A 82 24.57 19.02 3.73
C VAL A 82 23.30 18.29 3.31
N PHE A 83 23.35 17.66 2.14
CA PHE A 83 22.28 16.80 1.64
C PHE A 83 22.90 15.49 1.18
N LEU A 84 22.53 14.41 1.87
CA LEU A 84 23.00 13.06 1.62
C LEU A 84 21.77 12.18 1.44
N ALA A 85 21.34 12.00 0.20
CA ALA A 85 20.10 11.29 -0.13
C ALA A 85 20.01 9.89 0.49
N ASP A 86 21.14 9.21 0.63
CA ASP A 86 21.20 7.82 1.12
C ASP A 86 21.29 7.72 2.67
N ASP A 87 21.74 8.78 3.36
CA ASP A 87 21.89 8.81 4.83
C ASP A 87 21.97 10.25 5.34
N ALA A 88 20.80 10.87 5.55
CA ALA A 88 20.70 12.23 6.06
C ALA A 88 21.21 12.40 7.50
N TYR A 89 21.44 11.31 8.24
CA TYR A 89 21.89 11.36 9.64
C TYR A 89 23.40 11.08 9.78
N ALA A 90 24.08 10.72 8.69
CA ALA A 90 25.52 10.52 8.62
C ALA A 90 26.35 11.67 9.24
N PRO A 91 25.96 12.96 9.15
CA PRO A 91 26.72 14.05 9.76
C PRO A 91 26.87 13.95 11.29
N LEU A 92 26.07 13.13 11.99
CA LEU A 92 26.29 12.82 13.41
C LEU A 92 27.65 12.15 13.67
N ALA A 93 28.24 11.49 12.67
CA ALA A 93 29.57 10.90 12.77
C ALA A 93 30.72 11.94 12.62
N SER A 94 30.41 13.17 12.21
CA SER A 94 31.40 14.19 11.83
C SER A 94 31.89 15.07 13.00
N GLY A 95 31.77 14.61 14.24
CA GLY A 95 32.33 15.30 15.42
C GLY A 95 31.62 16.60 15.80
N VAL A 96 30.29 16.59 15.85
CA VAL A 96 29.46 17.74 16.28
C VAL A 96 29.30 17.80 17.80
N ASP A 97 29.13 19.00 18.37
CA ASP A 97 29.03 19.20 19.82
C ASP A 97 27.61 18.98 20.37
N ALA A 98 26.59 19.16 19.52
CA ALA A 98 25.19 18.94 19.87
C ALA A 98 24.32 18.78 18.61
N VAL A 99 23.11 18.24 18.79
CA VAL A 99 22.11 18.09 17.73
C VAL A 99 20.78 18.79 18.08
N ALA A 100 20.17 19.43 17.09
CA ALA A 100 18.81 19.93 17.12
C ALA A 100 18.04 19.35 15.93
N CYS A 101 16.71 19.29 16.05
CA CYS A 101 15.84 18.81 14.98
C CYS A 101 14.76 19.85 14.67
N LEU A 102 14.42 20.07 13.41
CA LEU A 102 13.45 21.08 13.01
C LEU A 102 12.50 20.49 11.97
N GLY A 103 11.22 20.80 12.12
CA GLY A 103 10.20 20.40 11.15
C GLY A 103 9.92 18.89 11.14
N MET A 104 10.21 18.20 12.24
CA MET A 104 10.00 16.75 12.34
C MET A 104 8.51 16.39 12.45
N HIS A 105 8.18 15.13 12.15
CA HIS A 105 6.81 14.61 12.26
C HIS A 105 6.66 13.38 13.15
N ALA A 106 5.40 13.02 13.42
CA ALA A 106 5.05 11.87 14.24
C ALA A 106 5.37 10.54 13.54
N ALA A 107 5.53 9.48 14.34
CA ALA A 107 5.87 8.15 13.86
C ALA A 107 4.76 7.50 13.02
N ALA A 108 5.14 6.58 12.13
CA ALA A 108 4.22 5.81 11.30
C ALA A 108 3.07 5.17 12.10
N GLY A 109 1.84 5.24 11.56
CA GLY A 109 0.65 4.66 12.18
C GLY A 109 0.10 5.44 13.39
N THR A 110 0.58 6.68 13.62
CA THR A 110 -0.03 7.62 14.56
C THR A 110 -0.95 8.61 13.84
N ALA A 111 -1.69 9.43 14.59
CA ALA A 111 -2.62 10.41 14.03
C ALA A 111 -1.96 11.76 13.64
N GLY A 112 -0.63 11.82 13.59
CA GLY A 112 0.09 13.03 13.20
C GLY A 112 0.02 13.28 11.69
N PHE A 113 0.09 14.53 11.28
CA PHE A 113 0.19 14.92 9.87
C PHE A 113 1.41 14.27 9.23
N ALA A 114 1.20 13.69 8.04
CA ALA A 114 2.22 12.96 7.26
C ALA A 114 3.00 11.92 8.09
N ALA A 115 2.37 11.31 9.10
CA ALA A 115 3.03 10.43 10.03
C ALA A 115 3.60 9.17 9.35
N HIS A 116 4.93 9.12 9.20
CA HIS A 116 5.67 7.98 8.67
C HIS A 116 7.01 7.81 9.41
N THR A 117 7.87 6.89 8.94
CA THR A 117 9.25 6.75 9.46
C THR A 117 10.14 6.20 8.36
N VAL A 118 11.03 7.04 7.84
CA VAL A 118 11.90 6.83 6.68
C VAL A 118 11.13 6.67 5.37
N ALA A 119 10.06 5.88 5.36
CA ALA A 119 9.22 5.68 4.19
C ALA A 119 7.75 5.41 4.60
N PRO A 120 6.77 5.73 3.75
CA PRO A 120 5.35 5.62 4.08
C PRO A 120 4.83 4.18 4.16
N HIS A 121 5.55 3.19 3.61
CA HIS A 121 5.11 1.80 3.54
C HIS A 121 5.50 0.94 4.76
N CYS A 122 6.25 1.48 5.71
CA CYS A 122 6.71 0.72 6.87
C CYS A 122 6.68 1.52 8.18
N ALA A 123 6.66 0.78 9.29
CA ALA A 123 6.79 1.32 10.64
C ALA A 123 7.98 0.66 11.35
N TRP A 124 8.82 1.49 11.97
CA TRP A 124 9.99 1.05 12.74
C TRP A 124 9.61 0.83 14.20
N ARG A 125 9.76 -0.38 14.73
CA ARG A 125 9.27 -0.74 16.07
C ARG A 125 10.33 -1.40 16.94
N ILE A 126 10.36 -0.99 18.21
CA ILE A 126 11.06 -1.74 19.27
C ILE A 126 10.04 -2.08 20.35
N GLY A 127 9.70 -3.36 20.45
CA GLY A 127 8.61 -3.83 21.31
C GLY A 127 7.28 -3.17 20.95
N LYS A 128 6.66 -2.48 21.92
CA LYS A 128 5.37 -1.80 21.72
C LYS A 128 5.50 -0.37 21.17
N ARG A 129 6.71 0.18 21.07
CA ARG A 129 6.92 1.56 20.64
C ARG A 129 7.25 1.62 19.16
N THR A 130 6.47 2.38 18.40
CA THR A 130 6.87 2.84 17.07
C THR A 130 7.79 4.05 17.23
N LEU A 131 8.90 4.03 16.51
CA LEU A 131 9.91 5.09 16.51
C LEU A 131 9.54 6.12 15.45
N SER A 132 9.70 7.41 15.76
CA SER A 132 9.74 8.45 14.74
C SER A 132 11.18 8.64 14.23
N GLU A 133 11.34 9.43 13.19
CA GLU A 133 12.65 9.87 12.72
C GLU A 133 13.42 10.67 13.79
N LEU A 134 12.70 11.48 14.58
CA LEU A 134 13.28 12.13 15.75
C LEU A 134 13.86 11.10 16.75
N ASP A 135 13.19 9.98 16.97
CA ASP A 135 13.72 8.90 17.83
C ASP A 135 15.00 8.28 17.24
N LEU A 136 15.08 8.12 15.92
CA LEU A 136 16.26 7.59 15.24
C LEU A 136 17.44 8.55 15.39
N VAL A 137 17.27 9.84 15.06
CA VAL A 137 18.31 10.87 15.21
C VAL A 137 18.82 10.95 16.64
N LEU A 138 17.92 11.04 17.62
CA LEU A 138 18.29 11.14 19.02
C LEU A 138 18.94 9.85 19.55
N GLY A 139 18.50 8.69 19.07
CA GLY A 139 19.10 7.40 19.38
C GLY A 139 20.54 7.28 18.90
N LEU A 140 20.81 7.71 17.66
CA LEU A 140 22.15 7.77 17.08
C LEU A 140 23.05 8.77 17.80
N ALA A 141 22.51 9.93 18.17
CA ALA A 141 23.21 10.93 18.98
C ALA A 141 23.55 10.40 20.37
N ALA A 142 22.61 9.71 21.04
CA ALA A 142 22.82 9.12 22.35
C ALA A 142 23.91 8.05 22.36
N GLU A 143 23.99 7.22 21.32
CA GLU A 143 25.06 6.22 21.13
C GLU A 143 26.46 6.87 21.03
N ARG A 144 26.53 8.08 20.48
CA ARG A 144 27.76 8.88 20.32
C ARG A 144 28.04 9.81 21.49
N GLY A 145 27.16 9.87 22.50
CA GLY A 145 27.25 10.84 23.59
C GLY A 145 26.99 12.29 23.18
N ILE A 146 26.41 12.52 22.00
CA ILE A 146 26.07 13.86 21.49
C ILE A 146 24.78 14.32 22.18
N PRO A 147 24.78 15.47 22.89
CA PRO A 147 23.59 16.01 23.54
C PRO A 147 22.61 16.62 22.53
N ARG A 148 21.32 16.64 22.89
CA ARG A 148 20.26 17.32 22.14
C ARG A 148 20.01 18.73 22.65
N LEU A 149 19.53 19.61 21.78
CA LEU A 149 19.20 21.02 22.08
C LEU A 149 17.69 21.27 22.14
N PHE A 150 17.04 21.25 20.98
CA PHE A 150 15.61 21.49 20.82
C PHE A 150 15.06 20.62 19.67
N ALA A 151 13.74 20.50 19.59
CA ALA A 151 13.04 19.91 18.46
C ALA A 151 11.83 20.76 18.05
N SER A 152 11.37 20.67 16.82
CA SER A 152 10.08 21.22 16.40
C SER A 152 9.30 20.28 15.50
N GLY A 153 7.99 20.50 15.44
CA GLY A 153 7.06 19.67 14.68
C GLY A 153 5.61 19.85 15.14
N ASP A 154 4.78 18.86 14.86
CA ASP A 154 3.36 18.85 15.23
C ASP A 154 3.12 18.54 16.72
N ASP A 155 1.86 18.58 17.15
CA ASP A 155 1.46 18.30 18.53
C ASP A 155 1.45 16.79 18.87
N VAL A 156 1.33 15.89 17.88
CA VAL A 156 1.41 14.44 18.11
C VAL A 156 2.84 14.04 18.42
N LEU A 157 3.83 14.47 17.64
CA LEU A 157 5.24 14.25 17.96
C LEU A 157 5.62 14.94 19.28
N GLY A 158 5.14 16.16 19.51
CA GLY A 158 5.43 16.94 20.73
C GLY A 158 5.05 16.23 22.02
N ARG A 159 4.00 15.40 22.02
CA ARG A 159 3.61 14.57 23.18
C ARG A 159 4.64 13.50 23.55
N THR A 160 5.53 13.14 22.63
CA THR A 160 6.62 12.18 22.88
C THR A 160 7.86 12.84 23.47
N TRP A 161 8.01 14.16 23.30
CA TRP A 161 9.15 14.91 23.80
C TRP A 161 9.10 15.09 25.32
N LYS A 162 10.21 14.83 25.99
CA LYS A 162 10.36 14.99 27.44
C LYS A 162 11.23 16.20 27.78
N GLY A 163 10.74 17.08 28.64
CA GLY A 163 11.41 18.31 29.07
C GLY A 163 11.14 19.49 28.16
N ASP A 164 11.84 20.59 28.40
CA ASP A 164 11.67 21.83 27.63
C ASP A 164 12.32 21.74 26.24
N GLY A 165 12.05 22.74 25.39
CA GLY A 165 12.72 22.87 24.09
C GLY A 165 12.02 22.15 22.93
N TYR A 166 10.73 21.81 23.05
CA TYR A 166 9.91 21.46 21.88
C TYR A 166 9.12 22.68 21.41
N VAL A 167 9.13 22.95 20.11
CA VAL A 167 8.33 24.00 19.48
C VAL A 167 7.23 23.35 18.64
N THR A 168 5.98 23.46 19.09
CA THR A 168 4.81 23.03 18.32
C THR A 168 4.49 24.08 17.25
N THR A 169 4.75 23.75 15.99
CA THR A 169 4.53 24.62 14.82
C THR A 169 3.11 24.47 14.27
N LYS A 170 2.49 23.30 14.46
CA LYS A 170 1.16 22.98 13.94
C LYS A 170 0.42 21.99 14.82
N ARG A 171 -0.90 21.90 14.60
CA ARG A 171 -1.75 20.85 15.17
C ARG A 171 -2.23 19.91 14.07
N SER A 172 -2.05 18.62 14.28
CA SER A 172 -2.52 17.58 13.37
C SER A 172 -4.02 17.39 13.50
N ARG A 173 -4.73 17.33 12.36
CA ARG A 173 -6.15 16.99 12.30
C ARG A 173 -6.34 15.55 11.85
N SER A 174 -5.54 15.13 10.88
CA SER A 174 -5.44 13.77 10.38
C SER A 174 -4.02 13.55 9.87
N VAL A 175 -3.77 12.37 9.31
CA VAL A 175 -2.54 12.07 8.57
C VAL A 175 -2.39 12.87 7.28
N LEU A 176 -3.48 13.45 6.75
CA LEU A 176 -3.50 14.21 5.50
C LEU A 176 -3.67 15.72 5.70
N GLU A 177 -4.07 16.17 6.88
CA GLU A 177 -4.36 17.59 7.15
C GLU A 177 -3.81 18.06 8.49
N ALA A 178 -3.26 19.27 8.50
CA ALA A 178 -2.85 19.98 9.70
C ALA A 178 -3.40 21.41 9.76
N ARG A 179 -3.15 22.09 10.87
CA ARG A 179 -3.36 23.52 11.02
C ARG A 179 -2.17 24.16 11.71
N SER A 180 -1.43 24.95 10.97
CA SER A 180 -0.23 25.64 11.45
C SER A 180 -0.53 26.91 12.25
N ILE A 181 0.42 27.30 13.11
CA ILE A 181 0.57 28.70 13.51
C ILE A 181 1.14 29.50 12.33
N THR A 182 1.14 30.83 12.40
CA THR A 182 1.71 31.62 11.29
C THR A 182 3.23 31.39 11.19
N PRO A 183 3.81 31.41 9.97
CA PRO A 183 5.25 31.26 9.78
C PRO A 183 6.10 32.20 10.64
N GLU A 184 5.65 33.45 10.85
CA GLU A 184 6.35 34.44 11.68
C GLU A 184 6.38 34.01 13.15
N ARG A 185 5.26 33.47 13.66
CA ARG A 185 5.18 32.97 15.04
C ARG A 185 6.04 31.72 15.22
N SER A 186 6.09 30.85 14.21
CA SER A 186 6.98 29.68 14.22
C SER A 186 8.44 30.10 14.26
N CYS A 187 8.87 30.98 13.35
CA CYS A 187 10.23 31.51 13.31
C CYS A 187 10.64 32.20 14.62
N ALA A 188 9.75 33.01 15.21
CA ALA A 188 10.01 33.66 16.50
C ALA A 188 10.17 32.64 17.64
N ALA A 189 9.35 31.58 17.66
CA ALA A 189 9.43 30.52 18.67
C ALA A 189 10.69 29.67 18.51
N LEU A 190 11.06 29.31 17.28
CA LEU A 190 12.27 28.55 16.94
C LEU A 190 13.53 29.34 17.32
N ARG A 191 13.63 30.60 16.91
CA ARG A 191 14.75 31.48 17.28
C ARG A 191 14.91 31.57 18.79
N LYS A 192 13.80 31.73 19.52
CA LYS A 192 13.81 31.78 20.99
C LYS A 192 14.22 30.44 21.63
N ALA A 193 13.75 29.31 21.10
CA ALA A 193 14.09 27.99 21.61
C ALA A 193 15.58 27.68 21.38
N ALA A 194 16.10 28.01 20.20
CA ALA A 194 17.51 27.87 19.86
C ALA A 194 18.40 28.80 20.72
N ALA A 195 18.05 30.08 20.87
CA ALA A 195 18.82 31.03 21.69
C ALA A 195 18.87 30.68 23.18
N ARG A 196 17.88 29.95 23.69
CA ARG A 196 17.79 29.53 25.10
C ARG A 196 18.11 28.04 25.29
N CYS A 197 18.59 27.36 24.25
CA CYS A 197 18.83 25.94 24.32
C CYS A 197 19.93 25.63 25.34
N THR A 198 19.79 24.51 26.04
CA THR A 198 20.82 23.98 26.93
C THR A 198 21.05 22.53 26.54
N PRO A 199 22.30 22.11 26.27
CA PRO A 199 22.59 20.72 25.95
C PRO A 199 22.04 19.76 27.01
N ARG A 200 21.19 18.82 26.58
CA ARG A 200 20.67 17.74 27.43
C ARG A 200 21.05 16.40 26.83
N LYS A 201 21.21 15.39 27.68
CA LYS A 201 21.46 14.02 27.20
C LYS A 201 20.36 13.59 26.22
N ALA A 202 20.75 13.14 25.03
CA ALA A 202 19.82 12.57 24.07
C ALA A 202 19.26 11.23 24.60
N PRO A 203 17.95 10.95 24.43
CA PRO A 203 17.38 9.68 24.82
C PRO A 203 17.92 8.55 23.93
N ALA A 204 18.42 7.49 24.55
CA ALA A 204 18.78 6.27 23.82
C ALA A 204 17.52 5.60 23.24
N LEU A 205 17.69 4.84 22.16
CA LEU A 205 16.64 3.95 21.68
C LEU A 205 16.21 2.97 22.79
N PRO A 206 14.92 2.57 22.84
CA PRO A 206 14.48 1.55 23.77
C PRO A 206 15.30 0.26 23.64
N ALA A 207 15.48 -0.43 24.77
CA ALA A 207 16.07 -1.76 24.75
C ALA A 207 15.15 -2.74 23.99
N GLY A 208 15.74 -3.59 23.16
CA GLY A 208 15.00 -4.60 22.40
C GLY A 208 15.54 -4.81 20.99
N LYS A 209 14.77 -5.54 20.21
CA LYS A 209 15.00 -5.82 18.80
C LYS A 209 14.24 -4.79 17.95
N LEU A 210 14.88 -4.31 16.89
CA LEU A 210 14.24 -3.46 15.90
C LEU A 210 13.51 -4.33 14.87
N GLU A 211 12.25 -4.02 14.63
CA GLU A 211 11.39 -4.69 13.66
C GLU A 211 10.87 -3.66 12.66
N LEU A 212 10.84 -4.04 11.38
CA LEU A 212 10.08 -3.31 10.37
C LEU A 212 8.73 -4.00 10.19
N HIS A 213 7.66 -3.22 10.28
CA HIS A 213 6.29 -3.67 10.06
C HIS A 213 5.77 -3.01 8.78
N PHE A 214 5.42 -3.81 7.79
CA PHE A 214 5.04 -3.38 6.45
C PHE A 214 3.53 -3.32 6.28
N LYS A 215 3.07 -2.55 5.27
CA LYS A 215 1.65 -2.43 4.94
C LYS A 215 1.15 -3.58 4.07
N SER A 216 2.05 -4.23 3.31
CA SER A 216 1.72 -5.42 2.52
C SER A 216 2.64 -6.61 2.85
N ARG A 217 2.13 -7.82 2.59
CA ARG A 217 2.86 -9.06 2.88
C ARG A 217 4.13 -9.16 2.04
N TRP A 218 4.03 -8.76 0.78
CA TRP A 218 5.14 -8.92 -0.14
C TRP A 218 6.29 -7.94 0.16
N GLN A 219 6.02 -6.76 0.74
CA GLN A 219 7.09 -5.85 1.21
C GLN A 219 7.96 -6.56 2.25
N ALA A 220 7.34 -7.35 3.13
CA ALA A 220 8.05 -8.20 4.05
C ALA A 220 8.81 -9.33 3.33
N GLU A 221 8.25 -9.93 2.27
CA GLU A 221 8.92 -10.91 1.38
C GLU A 221 10.18 -10.34 0.74
N LEU A 222 10.12 -9.14 0.17
CA LEU A 222 11.28 -8.47 -0.41
C LEU A 222 12.34 -8.16 0.64
N ALA A 223 11.96 -7.70 1.82
CA ALA A 223 12.91 -7.48 2.90
C ALA A 223 13.61 -8.79 3.36
N GLU A 224 12.91 -9.93 3.34
CA GLU A 224 13.52 -11.23 3.62
C GLU A 224 14.45 -11.71 2.50
N GLN A 225 14.07 -11.50 1.24
CA GLN A 225 14.96 -11.76 0.09
C GLN A 225 16.22 -10.89 0.16
N ALA A 226 16.09 -9.67 0.70
CA ALA A 226 17.20 -8.78 0.99
C ALA A 226 18.01 -9.19 2.24
N GLY A 227 17.70 -10.32 2.90
CA GLY A 227 18.49 -10.89 4.00
C GLY A 227 17.92 -10.68 5.40
N ALA A 228 16.76 -10.04 5.55
CA ALA A 228 16.10 -9.94 6.85
C ALA A 228 15.48 -11.27 7.26
N ARG A 229 15.31 -11.48 8.57
CA ARG A 229 14.56 -12.64 9.08
C ARG A 229 13.08 -12.29 9.20
N ARG A 230 12.19 -12.99 8.50
CA ARG A 230 10.74 -12.84 8.67
C ARG A 230 10.29 -13.23 10.08
N LEU A 231 9.41 -12.41 10.67
CA LEU A 231 8.82 -12.61 12.00
C LEU A 231 7.34 -12.96 11.91
N THR A 232 6.60 -12.24 11.05
CA THR A 232 5.19 -12.49 10.72
C THR A 232 5.00 -12.29 9.23
N ASP A 233 3.82 -12.51 8.68
CA ASP A 233 3.55 -12.26 7.25
C ASP A 233 3.88 -10.81 6.82
N PHE A 234 3.92 -9.85 7.75
CA PHE A 234 4.07 -8.41 7.48
C PHE A 234 5.23 -7.78 8.23
N SER A 235 6.11 -8.56 8.85
CA SER A 235 7.21 -7.96 9.61
C SER A 235 8.49 -8.77 9.56
N VAL A 236 9.61 -8.05 9.62
CA VAL A 236 10.96 -8.61 9.64
C VAL A 236 11.75 -8.07 10.82
N LEU A 237 12.72 -8.86 11.27
CA LEU A 237 13.72 -8.44 12.23
C LEU A 237 14.86 -7.74 11.50
N VAL A 238 15.23 -6.55 11.97
CA VAL A 238 16.42 -5.83 11.51
C VAL A 238 17.65 -6.32 12.30
N PRO A 239 18.65 -6.95 11.65
CA PRO A 239 19.87 -7.34 12.33
C PRO A 239 20.72 -6.11 12.71
N GLY A 240 21.59 -6.27 13.71
CA GLY A 240 22.53 -5.21 14.11
C GLY A 240 22.68 -5.04 15.62
N LYS A 241 23.88 -4.64 16.03
CA LYS A 241 24.23 -4.26 17.40
C LYS A 241 24.38 -2.74 17.48
N GLY A 242 23.75 -2.10 18.46
CA GLY A 242 23.74 -0.65 18.56
C GLY A 242 22.69 0.02 17.67
N ALA A 243 22.55 1.34 17.81
CA ALA A 243 21.60 2.15 17.06
C ALA A 243 22.05 2.30 15.60
N GLU A 244 23.33 2.61 15.35
CA GLU A 244 23.85 2.85 14.00
C GLU A 244 23.74 1.63 13.07
N ALA A 245 24.17 0.45 13.53
CA ALA A 245 24.11 -0.75 12.70
C ALA A 245 22.66 -1.12 12.33
N ARG A 246 21.72 -0.93 13.27
CA ARG A 246 20.29 -1.18 13.04
C ARG A 246 19.66 -0.13 12.13
N TYR A 247 20.07 1.13 12.26
CA TYR A 247 19.62 2.20 11.40
C TYR A 247 20.03 1.95 9.94
N ARG A 248 21.33 1.75 9.68
CA ARG A 248 21.83 1.48 8.31
C ARG A 248 21.19 0.25 7.68
N GLU A 249 21.10 -0.84 8.43
CA GLU A 249 20.48 -2.05 7.93
C GLU A 249 18.96 -1.86 7.71
N GLY A 250 18.30 -1.11 8.59
CA GLY A 250 16.90 -0.77 8.40
C GLY A 250 16.66 0.05 7.13
N LEU A 251 17.49 1.07 6.85
CA LEU A 251 17.40 1.85 5.60
C LEU A 251 17.48 0.95 4.37
N ARG A 252 18.48 0.07 4.31
CA ARG A 252 18.68 -0.87 3.21
C ARG A 252 17.48 -1.79 2.99
N LEU A 253 16.86 -2.27 4.08
CA LEU A 253 15.66 -3.12 4.01
C LEU A 253 14.42 -2.33 3.59
N VAL A 254 14.28 -1.07 4.01
CA VAL A 254 13.20 -0.18 3.59
C VAL A 254 13.28 0.11 2.09
N GLU A 255 14.47 0.41 1.57
CA GLU A 255 14.70 0.63 0.14
C GLU A 255 14.36 -0.63 -0.68
N ALA A 256 14.90 -1.79 -0.30
CA ALA A 256 14.65 -3.05 -0.99
C ALA A 256 13.15 -3.46 -1.00
N SER A 257 12.41 -3.11 0.04
CA SER A 257 10.98 -3.41 0.15
C SER A 257 10.07 -2.39 -0.54
N GLY A 258 10.56 -1.18 -0.84
CA GLY A 258 9.78 -0.11 -1.45
C GLY A 258 9.79 -0.11 -2.98
N ALA A 259 10.69 -0.86 -3.63
CA ALA A 259 10.92 -0.77 -5.08
C ALA A 259 9.64 -0.83 -5.96
N PRO A 260 8.66 -1.73 -5.71
CA PRO A 260 7.46 -1.79 -6.55
C PRO A 260 6.49 -0.62 -6.40
N LEU A 261 6.63 0.22 -5.37
CA LEU A 261 5.74 1.37 -5.14
C LEU A 261 5.93 2.45 -6.21
N GLY A 262 7.14 2.61 -6.75
CA GLY A 262 7.41 3.58 -7.81
C GLY A 262 6.54 3.35 -9.05
N ASP A 263 6.35 2.08 -9.44
CA ASP A 263 5.50 1.69 -10.57
C ASP A 263 4.00 1.65 -10.22
N ALA A 264 3.67 1.61 -8.93
CA ALA A 264 2.29 1.53 -8.46
C ALA A 264 1.58 2.89 -8.39
N LEU A 265 2.32 3.96 -8.06
CA LEU A 265 1.78 5.32 -7.97
C LEU A 265 1.42 5.87 -9.36
N ARG A 266 0.25 6.50 -9.48
CA ARG A 266 -0.20 7.11 -10.73
C ARG A 266 0.53 8.42 -11.02
N GLY A 267 0.67 8.72 -12.32
CA GLY A 267 1.15 10.02 -12.78
C GLY A 267 2.64 10.24 -12.59
N ALA A 268 3.10 11.42 -13.03
CA ALA A 268 4.47 11.85 -12.80
C ALA A 268 4.62 12.38 -11.37
N LEU A 269 5.84 12.35 -10.84
CA LEU A 269 6.16 12.96 -9.54
C LEU A 269 5.63 14.40 -9.46
N GLY A 270 4.84 14.69 -8.43
CA GLY A 270 4.22 16.00 -8.22
C GLY A 270 2.90 16.23 -8.96
N SER A 271 2.44 15.31 -9.80
CA SER A 271 1.10 15.42 -10.41
C SER A 271 -0.02 15.22 -9.36
N PRO A 272 -1.25 15.73 -9.62
CA PRO A 272 -2.37 15.52 -8.70
C PRO A 272 -2.64 14.05 -8.39
N GLU A 273 -2.54 13.18 -9.39
CA GLU A 273 -2.77 11.73 -9.24
C GLU A 273 -1.68 11.08 -8.38
N PHE A 274 -0.43 11.51 -8.54
CA PHE A 274 0.68 11.04 -7.71
C PHE A 274 0.48 11.44 -6.26
N CYS A 275 0.11 12.70 -6.01
CA CYS A 275 -0.10 13.22 -4.66
C CYS A 275 -1.30 12.55 -3.98
N GLU A 276 -2.37 12.26 -4.73
CA GLU A 276 -3.53 11.47 -4.25
C GLU A 276 -3.09 10.08 -3.79
N ASP A 277 -2.30 9.38 -4.61
CA ASP A 277 -1.83 8.03 -4.31
C ASP A 277 -0.80 8.02 -3.16
N ALA A 278 0.11 8.99 -3.10
CA ALA A 278 1.05 9.16 -1.99
C ALA A 278 0.33 9.45 -0.66
N GLY A 279 -0.70 10.31 -0.69
CA GLY A 279 -1.58 10.57 0.45
C GLY A 279 -2.32 9.30 0.88
N THR A 280 -2.85 8.54 -0.06
CA THR A 280 -3.49 7.24 0.22
C THR A 280 -2.50 6.28 0.87
N LEU A 281 -1.29 6.16 0.33
CA LEU A 281 -0.23 5.32 0.88
C LEU A 281 0.12 5.74 2.31
N LEU A 282 0.22 7.03 2.62
CA LEU A 282 0.43 7.54 3.99
C LEU A 282 -0.71 7.15 4.91
N ALA A 283 -1.96 7.35 4.47
CA ALA A 283 -3.16 7.12 5.27
C ALA A 283 -3.43 5.64 5.60
N ARG A 284 -2.87 4.71 4.81
CA ARG A 284 -3.04 3.28 5.04
C ARG A 284 -2.58 2.83 6.43
N GLY A 285 -3.40 2.01 7.07
CA GLY A 285 -3.14 1.51 8.42
C GLY A 285 -2.18 0.32 8.48
N PHE A 286 -1.48 0.17 9.61
CA PHE A 286 -0.72 -1.05 9.96
C PHE A 286 -1.55 -2.04 10.79
N SER A 287 -2.73 -1.63 11.25
CA SER A 287 -3.60 -2.39 12.14
C SER A 287 -4.41 -3.42 11.36
N ARG A 288 -4.53 -4.63 11.90
CA ARG A 288 -5.39 -5.67 11.34
C ARG A 288 -6.76 -5.62 11.99
N THR A 289 -7.81 -5.67 11.20
CA THR A 289 -9.20 -5.73 11.67
C THR A 289 -9.75 -7.11 11.33
N THR A 290 -10.68 -7.64 12.13
CA THR A 290 -11.33 -8.92 11.81
C THR A 290 -12.82 -8.67 11.71
N ALA A 291 -13.33 -8.50 10.50
CA ALA A 291 -14.76 -8.50 10.22
C ALA A 291 -15.12 -9.85 9.61
N SER A 292 -15.99 -10.62 10.26
CA SER A 292 -16.46 -11.89 9.69
C SER A 292 -17.49 -11.61 8.59
N ALA A 293 -17.20 -12.04 7.37
CA ALA A 293 -18.12 -11.99 6.24
C ALA A 293 -18.87 -13.33 6.01
N ALA A 294 -18.82 -14.26 6.98
CA ALA A 294 -19.35 -15.61 6.83
C ALA A 294 -20.85 -15.68 6.52
N GLY A 295 -21.66 -14.83 7.18
CA GLY A 295 -23.10 -14.73 6.92
C GLY A 295 -23.39 -14.15 5.54
N PRO A 296 -22.88 -12.94 5.23
CA PRO A 296 -23.02 -12.33 3.90
C PRO A 296 -22.54 -13.20 2.74
N ALA A 297 -21.42 -13.93 2.89
CA ALA A 297 -20.93 -14.85 1.87
C ALA A 297 -21.92 -15.99 1.55
N LYS A 298 -22.60 -16.53 2.58
CA LYS A 298 -23.62 -17.58 2.38
C LYS A 298 -24.85 -17.03 1.68
N LYS A 299 -25.29 -15.82 2.03
CA LYS A 299 -26.41 -15.16 1.35
C LYS A 299 -26.08 -14.89 -0.12
N ALA A 300 -24.89 -14.34 -0.40
CA ALA A 300 -24.41 -14.11 -1.76
C ALA A 300 -24.36 -15.41 -2.57
N LEU A 301 -23.90 -16.51 -1.96
CA LEU A 301 -23.91 -17.83 -2.61
C LEU A 301 -25.32 -18.28 -2.98
N GLN A 302 -26.31 -18.12 -2.09
CA GLN A 302 -27.69 -18.51 -2.36
C GLN A 302 -28.28 -17.70 -3.53
N ALA A 303 -28.11 -16.38 -3.50
CA ALA A 303 -28.54 -15.50 -4.59
C ALA A 303 -27.85 -15.86 -5.91
N PHE A 304 -26.52 -16.00 -5.89
CA PHE A 304 -25.72 -16.37 -7.05
C PHE A 304 -26.21 -17.67 -7.71
N LEU A 305 -26.44 -18.72 -6.93
CA LEU A 305 -26.92 -20.00 -7.46
C LEU A 305 -28.34 -19.92 -8.02
N ALA A 306 -29.18 -19.02 -7.50
CA ALA A 306 -30.52 -18.78 -8.02
C ALA A 306 -30.47 -18.01 -9.36
N LEU A 307 -29.71 -16.91 -9.41
CA LEU A 307 -29.55 -16.06 -10.59
C LEU A 307 -28.91 -16.80 -11.77
N THR A 308 -28.00 -17.74 -11.49
CA THR A 308 -27.30 -18.54 -12.50
C THR A 308 -27.95 -19.89 -12.80
N SER A 309 -29.25 -20.02 -12.55
CA SER A 309 -30.00 -21.26 -12.86
C SER A 309 -30.51 -21.32 -14.31
N ALA A 310 -30.53 -20.18 -15.01
CA ALA A 310 -31.01 -20.09 -16.38
C ALA A 310 -30.10 -20.85 -17.38
N PRO A 311 -30.67 -21.43 -18.46
CA PRO A 311 -29.91 -22.23 -19.41
C PRO A 311 -29.13 -21.41 -20.46
N ALA A 312 -29.15 -20.09 -20.42
CA ALA A 312 -28.39 -19.23 -21.33
C ALA A 312 -26.86 -19.39 -21.16
N ASP A 313 -26.09 -18.97 -22.16
CA ASP A 313 -24.64 -19.18 -22.19
C ASP A 313 -23.95 -18.42 -21.04
N GLU A 314 -24.27 -17.14 -20.84
CA GLU A 314 -23.62 -16.27 -19.86
C GLU A 314 -23.83 -16.74 -18.40
N PRO A 315 -25.07 -16.98 -17.91
CA PRO A 315 -25.27 -17.45 -16.54
C PRO A 315 -24.66 -18.84 -16.29
N ARG A 316 -24.65 -19.70 -17.31
CA ARG A 316 -24.09 -21.06 -17.22
C ARG A 316 -22.57 -21.03 -17.11
N ALA A 317 -21.91 -20.25 -17.96
CA ALA A 317 -20.47 -20.06 -17.92
C ALA A 317 -20.04 -19.42 -16.61
N LEU A 318 -20.70 -18.32 -16.21
CA LEU A 318 -20.42 -17.63 -14.96
C LEU A 318 -20.55 -18.57 -13.76
N ARG A 319 -21.62 -19.39 -13.70
CA ARG A 319 -21.79 -20.40 -12.63
C ARG A 319 -20.57 -21.29 -12.47
N ALA A 320 -20.11 -21.89 -13.56
CA ALA A 320 -18.99 -22.81 -13.53
C ALA A 320 -17.67 -22.09 -13.20
N LEU A 321 -17.43 -20.92 -13.79
CA LEU A 321 -16.22 -20.14 -13.57
C LEU A 321 -16.11 -19.68 -12.11
N THR A 322 -17.17 -19.08 -11.54
CA THR A 322 -17.16 -18.64 -10.14
C THR A 322 -16.97 -19.81 -9.17
N LEU A 323 -17.60 -20.97 -9.42
CA LEU A 323 -17.38 -22.16 -8.60
C LEU A 323 -15.95 -22.70 -8.72
N PHE A 324 -15.37 -22.65 -9.93
CA PHE A 324 -13.96 -22.99 -10.16
C PHE A 324 -13.04 -22.06 -9.38
N MET A 325 -13.27 -20.74 -9.44
CA MET A 325 -12.55 -19.72 -8.69
C MET A 325 -12.68 -19.93 -7.17
N LEU A 326 -13.90 -20.13 -6.66
CA LEU A 326 -14.16 -20.38 -5.24
C LEU A 326 -13.40 -21.60 -4.72
N ARG A 327 -13.32 -22.68 -5.51
CA ARG A 327 -12.59 -23.89 -5.14
C ARG A 327 -11.10 -23.63 -4.89
N GLY A 328 -10.49 -22.73 -5.66
CA GLY A 328 -9.10 -22.33 -5.49
C GLY A 328 -8.88 -21.23 -4.44
N HIS A 329 -9.72 -20.19 -4.50
CA HIS A 329 -9.62 -18.99 -3.67
C HIS A 329 -10.01 -19.22 -2.20
N ALA A 330 -11.14 -19.92 -1.99
CA ALA A 330 -11.75 -20.16 -0.69
C ALA A 330 -12.13 -21.64 -0.51
N PRO A 331 -11.15 -22.57 -0.52
CA PRO A 331 -11.39 -24.02 -0.52
C PRO A 331 -12.15 -24.51 0.72
N ASP A 332 -11.95 -23.86 1.88
CA ASP A 332 -12.67 -24.19 3.11
C ASP A 332 -14.14 -23.80 3.03
N PHE A 333 -14.45 -22.61 2.48
CA PHE A 333 -15.82 -22.20 2.21
C PHE A 333 -16.49 -23.15 1.21
N PHE A 334 -15.81 -23.46 0.10
CA PHE A 334 -16.29 -24.38 -0.93
C PHE A 334 -16.68 -25.75 -0.36
N ARG A 335 -15.83 -26.33 0.49
CA ARG A 335 -16.11 -27.60 1.19
C ARG A 335 -17.25 -27.46 2.20
N ALA A 336 -17.25 -26.40 3.00
CA ALA A 336 -18.26 -26.17 4.03
C ALA A 336 -19.67 -26.03 3.43
N GLN A 337 -19.78 -25.43 2.24
CA GLN A 337 -21.04 -25.28 1.51
C GLN A 337 -21.38 -26.48 0.60
N ARG A 338 -20.57 -27.55 0.62
CA ARG A 338 -20.77 -28.79 -0.16
C ARG A 338 -20.95 -28.54 -1.66
N LEU A 339 -20.13 -27.65 -2.23
CA LEU A 339 -20.27 -27.19 -3.62
C LEU A 339 -19.75 -28.17 -4.69
N GLY A 340 -19.17 -29.31 -4.30
CA GLY A 340 -18.65 -30.33 -5.23
C GLY A 340 -19.68 -30.79 -6.27
N PRO A 341 -20.82 -31.38 -5.85
CA PRO A 341 -21.86 -31.81 -6.79
C PRO A 341 -22.47 -30.68 -7.63
N VAL A 342 -22.54 -29.46 -7.07
CA VAL A 342 -23.04 -28.28 -7.78
C VAL A 342 -22.08 -27.88 -8.90
N PHE A 343 -20.77 -27.97 -8.63
CA PHE A 343 -19.73 -27.71 -9.61
C PHE A 343 -19.69 -28.80 -10.69
N ASP A 344 -19.83 -30.07 -10.32
CA ASP A 344 -19.90 -31.17 -11.29
C ASP A 344 -21.08 -30.99 -12.28
N ALA A 345 -22.25 -30.63 -11.76
CA ALA A 345 -23.42 -30.31 -12.61
C ALA A 345 -23.18 -29.09 -13.51
N ALA A 346 -22.49 -28.06 -13.01
CA ALA A 346 -22.12 -26.91 -13.83
C ALA A 346 -21.14 -27.30 -14.96
N LEU A 347 -20.16 -28.18 -14.70
CA LEU A 347 -19.25 -28.70 -15.72
C LEU A 347 -19.98 -29.48 -16.82
N GLU A 348 -20.96 -30.32 -16.46
CA GLU A 348 -21.81 -31.00 -17.46
C GLU A 348 -22.56 -30.01 -18.34
N ALA A 349 -23.09 -28.94 -17.74
CA ALA A 349 -23.80 -27.91 -18.49
C ALA A 349 -22.88 -27.20 -19.51
N LEU A 350 -21.60 -26.95 -19.16
CA LEU A 350 -20.62 -26.36 -20.09
C LEU A 350 -20.38 -27.25 -21.33
N ARG A 351 -20.44 -28.58 -21.18
CA ARG A 351 -20.24 -29.50 -22.30
C ARG A 351 -21.35 -29.43 -23.34
N ALA A 352 -22.52 -28.95 -22.95
CA ALA A 352 -23.65 -28.74 -23.84
C ALA A 352 -23.63 -27.35 -24.52
N MET A 353 -22.68 -26.46 -24.20
CA MET A 353 -22.61 -25.14 -24.84
C MET A 353 -22.10 -25.22 -26.29
N PRO A 354 -22.53 -24.31 -27.18
CA PRO A 354 -22.02 -24.26 -28.55
C PRO A 354 -20.52 -23.90 -28.60
N LEU A 355 -19.85 -24.30 -29.68
CA LEU A 355 -18.40 -24.09 -29.87
C LEU A 355 -18.08 -22.92 -30.82
N GLU A 356 -19.08 -22.36 -31.49
CA GLU A 356 -18.91 -21.20 -32.35
C GLU A 356 -18.57 -19.97 -31.50
N LEU A 357 -17.50 -19.25 -31.85
CA LEU A 357 -17.10 -18.01 -31.17
C LEU A 357 -17.20 -16.78 -32.08
N GLY A 358 -17.39 -16.96 -33.38
CA GLY A 358 -17.46 -15.88 -34.38
C GLY A 358 -18.83 -15.26 -34.55
N GLY A 359 -18.89 -13.95 -34.80
CA GLY A 359 -20.13 -13.20 -35.07
C GLY A 359 -21.02 -13.01 -33.84
N LEU A 360 -20.47 -13.23 -32.64
CA LEU A 360 -21.14 -13.06 -31.37
C LEU A 360 -20.85 -11.67 -30.79
N SER A 361 -21.68 -11.22 -29.86
CA SER A 361 -21.31 -10.11 -28.98
C SER A 361 -20.16 -10.53 -28.06
N ALA A 362 -19.35 -9.56 -27.60
CA ALA A 362 -18.22 -9.83 -26.72
C ALA A 362 -18.61 -10.59 -25.42
N PRO A 363 -19.74 -10.27 -24.74
CA PRO A 363 -20.17 -11.02 -23.55
C PRO A 363 -20.47 -12.50 -23.83
N VAL A 364 -21.18 -12.81 -24.92
CA VAL A 364 -21.51 -14.21 -25.28
C VAL A 364 -20.24 -14.98 -25.67
N ALA A 365 -19.35 -14.35 -26.44
CA ALA A 365 -18.07 -14.96 -26.80
C ALA A 365 -17.19 -15.22 -25.57
N MET A 366 -17.17 -14.29 -24.60
CA MET A 366 -16.47 -14.46 -23.33
C MET A 366 -17.04 -15.64 -22.55
N ALA A 367 -18.36 -15.73 -22.39
CA ALA A 367 -19.00 -16.83 -21.68
C ALA A 367 -18.64 -18.21 -22.28
N ARG A 368 -18.65 -18.33 -23.62
CA ARG A 368 -18.24 -19.58 -24.28
C ARG A 368 -16.74 -19.85 -24.11
N LEU A 369 -15.90 -18.82 -24.11
CA LEU A 369 -14.47 -18.96 -23.91
C LEU A 369 -14.13 -19.36 -22.47
N ASP A 370 -14.81 -18.79 -21.48
CA ASP A 370 -14.73 -19.18 -20.07
C ASP A 370 -15.13 -20.64 -19.89
N ALA A 371 -16.17 -21.10 -20.59
CA ALA A 371 -16.57 -22.51 -20.57
C ALA A 371 -15.45 -23.43 -21.07
N LEU A 372 -14.82 -23.09 -22.20
CA LEU A 372 -13.68 -23.83 -22.75
C LEU A 372 -12.49 -23.81 -21.79
N TYR A 373 -12.19 -22.64 -21.21
CA TYR A 373 -11.11 -22.46 -20.27
C TYR A 373 -11.28 -23.32 -19.02
N VAL A 374 -12.47 -23.31 -18.40
CA VAL A 374 -12.76 -24.11 -17.20
C VAL A 374 -12.66 -25.60 -17.53
N LEU A 375 -13.19 -26.04 -18.66
CA LEU A 375 -13.13 -27.43 -19.11
C LEU A 375 -11.68 -27.90 -19.37
N GLU A 376 -10.85 -27.07 -20.00
CA GLU A 376 -9.40 -27.29 -20.13
C GLU A 376 -8.73 -27.40 -18.75
N ALA A 377 -9.01 -26.45 -17.86
CA ALA A 377 -8.37 -26.38 -16.54
C ALA A 377 -8.70 -27.56 -15.63
N VAL A 378 -9.86 -28.21 -15.81
CA VAL A 378 -10.25 -29.43 -15.08
C VAL A 378 -9.88 -30.73 -15.82
N GLY A 379 -9.22 -30.65 -16.97
CA GLY A 379 -8.73 -31.81 -17.72
C GLY A 379 -9.76 -32.51 -18.59
N THR A 380 -10.85 -31.83 -18.96
CA THR A 380 -11.85 -32.34 -19.91
C THR A 380 -12.05 -31.37 -21.08
N PRO A 381 -11.00 -31.11 -21.86
CA PRO A 381 -11.02 -30.07 -22.89
C PRO A 381 -11.97 -30.42 -24.04
N ARG A 382 -12.46 -29.38 -24.73
CA ARG A 382 -13.27 -29.51 -25.96
C ARG A 382 -12.52 -28.90 -27.13
N THR A 383 -12.50 -29.62 -28.24
CA THR A 383 -11.83 -29.21 -29.48
C THR A 383 -12.85 -28.79 -30.54
N GLY A 384 -12.41 -27.98 -31.52
CA GLY A 384 -13.24 -27.60 -32.68
C GLY A 384 -13.94 -26.25 -32.56
N ALA A 385 -13.66 -25.47 -31.51
CA ALA A 385 -14.09 -24.07 -31.44
C ALA A 385 -13.38 -23.22 -32.51
N THR A 386 -14.11 -22.30 -33.15
CA THR A 386 -13.59 -21.46 -34.24
C THR A 386 -14.23 -20.06 -34.23
N GLY A 387 -13.58 -19.10 -34.90
CA GLY A 387 -14.13 -17.78 -35.15
C GLY A 387 -13.81 -16.71 -34.10
N LEU A 388 -12.96 -17.00 -33.10
CA LEU A 388 -12.60 -16.04 -32.05
C LEU A 388 -11.89 -14.80 -32.61
N ASP A 389 -11.00 -14.96 -33.59
CA ASP A 389 -10.30 -13.84 -34.25
C ASP A 389 -11.28 -12.82 -34.86
N ALA A 390 -12.39 -13.28 -35.43
CA ALA A 390 -13.41 -12.41 -36.02
C ALA A 390 -14.12 -11.57 -34.94
N THR A 391 -14.39 -12.15 -33.77
CA THR A 391 -15.01 -11.45 -32.65
C THR A 391 -14.05 -10.46 -32.00
N ILE A 392 -12.78 -10.83 -31.82
CA ILE A 392 -11.72 -9.92 -31.35
C ILE A 392 -11.61 -8.72 -32.30
N ALA A 393 -11.55 -8.96 -33.61
CA ALA A 393 -11.47 -7.88 -34.60
C ALA A 393 -12.70 -6.97 -34.57
N ALA A 394 -13.90 -7.54 -34.37
CA ALA A 394 -15.15 -6.78 -34.31
C ALA A 394 -15.24 -5.86 -33.09
N CYS A 395 -14.71 -6.25 -31.93
CA CYS A 395 -14.80 -5.45 -30.71
C CYS A 395 -13.54 -4.63 -30.39
N ALA A 396 -12.41 -4.87 -31.05
CA ALA A 396 -11.12 -4.24 -30.73
C ALA A 396 -11.13 -2.71 -30.75
N ALA A 397 -11.92 -2.09 -31.64
CA ALA A 397 -11.97 -0.63 -31.77
C ALA A 397 -12.76 0.04 -30.62
N GLU A 398 -13.85 -0.58 -30.18
CA GLU A 398 -14.78 0.01 -29.19
C GLU A 398 -14.54 -0.54 -27.77
N LEU A 399 -14.10 -1.79 -27.67
CA LEU A 399 -13.89 -2.53 -26.43
C LEU A 399 -12.49 -3.16 -26.42
N PRO A 400 -11.41 -2.36 -26.42
CA PRO A 400 -10.04 -2.86 -26.53
C PRO A 400 -9.65 -3.77 -25.35
N LEU A 401 -10.19 -3.52 -24.16
CA LEU A 401 -9.97 -4.37 -22.99
C LEU A 401 -10.58 -5.77 -23.19
N TRP A 402 -11.79 -5.85 -23.76
CA TRP A 402 -12.44 -7.12 -24.07
C TRP A 402 -11.69 -7.89 -25.16
N ALA A 403 -11.27 -7.20 -26.23
CA ALA A 403 -10.45 -7.81 -27.29
C ALA A 403 -9.14 -8.38 -26.74
N TRP A 404 -8.48 -7.63 -25.84
CA TRP A 404 -7.30 -8.11 -25.14
C TRP A 404 -7.61 -9.36 -24.31
N LEU A 405 -8.62 -9.32 -23.43
CA LEU A 405 -8.96 -10.43 -22.54
C LEU A 405 -9.34 -11.70 -23.31
N LEU A 406 -10.20 -11.57 -24.32
CA LEU A 406 -10.56 -12.67 -25.24
C LEU A 406 -9.31 -13.30 -25.85
N SER A 407 -8.33 -12.48 -26.26
CA SER A 407 -7.08 -12.99 -26.82
C SER A 407 -6.20 -13.71 -25.79
N GLN A 408 -6.17 -13.24 -24.53
CA GLN A 408 -5.34 -13.84 -23.49
C GLN A 408 -5.90 -15.20 -23.05
N LEU A 409 -7.22 -15.36 -23.06
CA LEU A 409 -7.89 -16.63 -22.80
C LEU A 409 -7.84 -17.58 -24.01
N GLY A 410 -7.98 -17.05 -25.22
CA GLY A 410 -8.04 -17.84 -26.45
C GLY A 410 -6.70 -18.35 -26.95
N ALA A 411 -5.62 -17.56 -26.81
CA ALA A 411 -4.31 -17.94 -27.33
C ALA A 411 -3.73 -19.22 -26.69
N PRO A 412 -3.82 -19.44 -25.36
CA PRO A 412 -3.41 -20.71 -24.75
C PRO A 412 -4.19 -21.93 -25.25
N LEU A 413 -5.42 -21.72 -25.72
CA LEU A 413 -6.28 -22.76 -26.28
C LEU A 413 -6.07 -22.94 -27.81
N GLY A 414 -5.16 -22.18 -28.42
CA GLY A 414 -4.89 -22.22 -29.85
C GLY A 414 -5.99 -21.63 -30.73
N LEU A 415 -6.84 -20.75 -30.18
CA LEU A 415 -8.03 -20.21 -30.87
C LEU A 415 -7.79 -18.88 -31.58
N CYS A 416 -6.72 -18.16 -31.23
CA CYS A 416 -6.40 -16.85 -31.77
C CYS A 416 -4.92 -16.48 -31.53
N GLY A 417 -4.45 -15.41 -32.16
CA GLY A 417 -3.21 -14.72 -31.77
C GLY A 417 -3.38 -13.90 -30.50
N ARG A 418 -2.26 -13.44 -29.90
CA ARG A 418 -2.32 -12.48 -28.78
C ARG A 418 -2.59 -11.07 -29.29
N PHE A 419 -3.59 -10.42 -28.72
CA PHE A 419 -3.88 -9.01 -28.93
C PHE A 419 -3.07 -8.17 -27.94
N PRO A 420 -2.53 -7.00 -28.34
CA PRO A 420 -1.72 -6.17 -27.46
C PRO A 420 -2.52 -5.64 -26.27
N ALA A 421 -1.84 -5.36 -25.16
CA ALA A 421 -2.46 -4.72 -24.00
C ALA A 421 -2.99 -3.32 -24.38
N PRO A 422 -4.19 -2.94 -23.91
CA PRO A 422 -4.73 -1.60 -24.15
C PRO A 422 -3.86 -0.51 -23.51
N GLN A 423 -3.86 0.68 -24.12
CA GLN A 423 -3.14 1.86 -23.64
C GLN A 423 -4.11 3.03 -23.45
N GLY A 424 -3.74 4.00 -22.60
CA GLY A 424 -4.54 5.20 -22.39
C GLY A 424 -5.91 4.94 -21.76
N LEU A 425 -6.01 3.88 -20.94
CA LEU A 425 -7.23 3.55 -20.23
C LEU A 425 -7.59 4.62 -19.21
N ASP A 426 -8.89 4.91 -19.07
CA ASP A 426 -9.40 5.62 -17.90
C ASP A 426 -9.17 4.79 -16.63
N ARG A 427 -9.34 5.42 -15.45
CA ARG A 427 -9.06 4.78 -14.16
C ARG A 427 -9.89 3.52 -13.92
N LEU A 428 -11.15 3.49 -14.32
CA LEU A 428 -12.00 2.31 -14.12
C LEU A 428 -11.54 1.16 -15.01
N SER A 429 -11.36 1.44 -16.30
CA SER A 429 -10.88 0.48 -17.29
C SER A 429 -9.49 -0.07 -16.95
N GLU A 430 -8.60 0.78 -16.42
CA GLU A 430 -7.30 0.36 -15.91
C GLU A 430 -7.43 -0.63 -14.75
N LEU A 431 -8.31 -0.36 -13.79
CA LEU A 431 -8.48 -1.27 -12.65
C LEU A 431 -9.00 -2.63 -13.10
N TYR A 432 -9.95 -2.69 -14.03
CA TYR A 432 -10.37 -3.95 -14.64
C TYR A 432 -9.23 -4.66 -15.36
N PHE A 433 -8.39 -3.93 -16.10
CA PHE A 433 -7.20 -4.51 -16.71
C PHE A 433 -6.27 -5.14 -15.65
N LEU A 434 -6.00 -4.43 -14.56
CA LEU A 434 -5.12 -4.88 -13.49
C LEU A 434 -5.67 -6.08 -12.70
N THR A 435 -6.96 -6.09 -12.38
CA THR A 435 -7.60 -7.25 -11.72
C THR A 435 -7.58 -8.47 -12.63
N HIS A 436 -7.79 -8.28 -13.94
CA HIS A 436 -7.72 -9.37 -14.91
C HIS A 436 -6.30 -9.88 -15.15
N LEU A 437 -5.26 -9.05 -14.99
CA LEU A 437 -3.88 -9.56 -14.92
C LEU A 437 -3.69 -10.52 -13.74
N VAL A 438 -4.23 -10.18 -12.56
CA VAL A 438 -4.20 -11.07 -11.39
C VAL A 438 -4.96 -12.37 -11.66
N LEU A 439 -6.15 -12.29 -12.26
CA LEU A 439 -6.94 -13.46 -12.63
C LEU A 439 -6.18 -14.36 -13.61
N LEU A 440 -5.63 -13.81 -14.69
CA LEU A 440 -4.91 -14.59 -15.70
C LEU A 440 -3.66 -15.28 -15.10
N GLU A 441 -2.86 -14.56 -14.31
CA GLU A 441 -1.64 -15.10 -13.69
C GLU A 441 -1.95 -16.23 -12.69
N THR A 442 -3.04 -16.08 -11.93
CA THR A 442 -3.47 -17.07 -10.92
C THR A 442 -4.33 -18.19 -11.52
N ARG A 443 -4.52 -18.20 -12.84
CA ARG A 443 -5.46 -19.07 -13.54
C ARG A 443 -6.85 -19.02 -12.89
N TYR A 444 -7.43 -17.83 -12.85
CA TYR A 444 -8.70 -17.50 -12.22
C TYR A 444 -8.74 -17.98 -10.77
N LEU A 445 -7.78 -17.48 -9.97
CA LEU A 445 -7.65 -17.74 -8.52
C LEU A 445 -7.50 -19.23 -8.15
N SER A 446 -7.20 -20.10 -9.12
CA SER A 446 -7.03 -21.54 -8.89
C SER A 446 -5.63 -21.89 -8.40
N ARG A 447 -4.65 -20.99 -8.58
CA ARG A 447 -3.26 -21.15 -8.17
C ARG A 447 -2.83 -20.02 -7.25
N PRO A 448 -2.00 -20.27 -6.23
CA PRO A 448 -1.48 -19.22 -5.38
C PRO A 448 -0.69 -18.21 -6.22
N LEU A 449 -0.85 -16.93 -5.91
CA LEU A 449 -0.06 -15.88 -6.53
C LEU A 449 1.38 -15.93 -6.02
N ALA A 450 2.36 -15.77 -6.93
CA ALA A 450 3.75 -15.46 -6.60
C ALA A 450 3.91 -13.93 -6.61
N PRO A 451 3.94 -13.25 -5.44
CA PRO A 451 3.75 -11.79 -5.40
C PRO A 451 4.84 -10.99 -6.12
N ALA A 452 6.06 -11.53 -6.24
CA ALA A 452 7.19 -10.82 -6.85
C ALA A 452 6.93 -10.37 -8.30
N GLN A 453 6.04 -11.03 -9.04
CA GLN A 453 5.74 -10.68 -10.43
C GLN A 453 4.61 -9.64 -10.58
N LEU A 454 3.74 -9.51 -9.59
CA LEU A 454 2.58 -8.59 -9.60
C LEU A 454 2.59 -7.59 -8.45
N ALA A 455 3.71 -7.42 -7.74
CA ALA A 455 3.79 -6.51 -6.59
C ALA A 455 3.34 -5.07 -6.93
N PRO A 456 3.76 -4.45 -8.06
CA PRO A 456 3.25 -3.13 -8.45
C PRO A 456 1.74 -3.12 -8.68
N VAL A 457 1.22 -4.16 -9.33
CA VAL A 457 -0.21 -4.32 -9.62
C VAL A 457 -0.99 -4.38 -8.32
N LEU A 458 -0.58 -5.21 -7.37
CA LEU A 458 -1.27 -5.36 -6.07
C LEU A 458 -1.27 -4.06 -5.26
N GLU A 459 -0.19 -3.28 -5.27
CA GLU A 459 -0.19 -1.97 -4.60
C GLU A 459 -1.13 -1.01 -5.27
N ARG A 460 -1.14 -0.97 -6.60
CA ARG A 460 -2.04 -0.11 -7.37
C ARG A 460 -3.51 -0.45 -7.10
N LEU A 461 -3.84 -1.75 -7.06
CA LEU A 461 -5.17 -2.22 -6.65
C LEU A 461 -5.51 -1.82 -5.21
N SER A 462 -4.55 -1.96 -4.28
CA SER A 462 -4.75 -1.55 -2.89
C SER A 462 -4.93 -0.02 -2.76
N LEU A 463 -4.27 0.80 -3.61
CA LEU A 463 -4.38 2.27 -3.57
C LEU A 463 -5.75 2.72 -4.10
N ALA A 464 -6.34 1.94 -4.99
CA ALA A 464 -7.65 2.22 -5.56
C ALA A 464 -8.84 1.85 -4.65
N SER A 465 -8.61 1.21 -3.49
CA SER A 465 -9.68 0.68 -2.64
C SER A 465 -10.67 1.76 -2.18
N ASP A 466 -10.17 2.89 -1.67
CA ASP A 466 -11.05 3.98 -1.19
C ASP A 466 -11.72 4.72 -2.36
N TRP A 467 -11.06 4.80 -3.51
CA TRP A 467 -11.66 5.37 -4.72
C TRP A 467 -12.85 4.53 -5.21
N ALA A 468 -12.72 3.20 -5.26
CA ALA A 468 -13.81 2.32 -5.67
C ALA A 468 -15.07 2.50 -4.80
N ILE A 469 -14.86 2.61 -3.48
CA ILE A 469 -15.93 2.91 -2.51
C ILE A 469 -16.55 4.29 -2.78
N ALA A 470 -15.72 5.32 -2.99
CA ALA A 470 -16.19 6.67 -3.22
C ALA A 470 -16.99 6.82 -4.53
N GLN A 471 -16.64 6.05 -5.57
CA GLN A 471 -17.40 5.98 -6.82
C GLN A 471 -18.65 5.12 -6.72
N GLY A 472 -18.83 4.36 -5.63
CA GLY A 472 -19.93 3.42 -5.48
C GLY A 472 -19.86 2.24 -6.45
N ASN A 473 -18.68 1.91 -6.99
CA ASN A 473 -18.50 0.81 -7.94
C ASN A 473 -18.25 -0.49 -7.17
N LEU A 474 -19.32 -1.28 -7.06
CA LEU A 474 -19.38 -2.56 -6.33
C LEU A 474 -18.56 -3.65 -7.02
N ASP A 475 -18.62 -3.72 -8.34
CA ASP A 475 -17.97 -4.76 -9.13
C ASP A 475 -16.45 -4.63 -8.98
N ILE A 476 -15.89 -3.45 -9.27
CA ILE A 476 -14.45 -3.23 -9.08
C ILE A 476 -14.07 -3.35 -7.61
N GLY A 477 -14.89 -2.85 -6.69
CA GLY A 477 -14.64 -2.99 -5.24
C GLY A 477 -14.53 -4.46 -4.81
N ALA A 478 -15.37 -5.34 -5.37
CA ALA A 478 -15.31 -6.77 -5.14
C ALA A 478 -14.08 -7.42 -5.79
N GLU A 479 -13.72 -7.03 -7.01
CA GLU A 479 -12.51 -7.53 -7.67
C GLU A 479 -11.22 -7.16 -6.95
N LEU A 480 -11.09 -5.90 -6.52
CA LEU A 480 -9.99 -5.44 -5.66
C LEU A 480 -9.91 -6.32 -4.40
N ALA A 481 -11.06 -6.53 -3.74
CA ALA A 481 -11.10 -7.30 -2.49
C ALA A 481 -10.66 -8.76 -2.70
N PHE A 482 -11.19 -9.49 -3.68
CA PHE A 482 -10.78 -10.89 -3.86
C PHE A 482 -9.33 -11.00 -4.37
N CYS A 483 -8.83 -10.05 -5.17
CA CYS A 483 -7.45 -10.07 -5.65
C CYS A 483 -6.46 -9.94 -4.49
N LEU A 484 -6.68 -8.94 -3.62
CA LEU A 484 -5.85 -8.71 -2.43
C LEU A 484 -5.90 -9.89 -1.45
N ARG A 485 -7.10 -10.46 -1.22
CA ARG A 485 -7.26 -11.67 -0.40
C ARG A 485 -6.56 -12.88 -0.97
N HIS A 486 -6.63 -13.05 -2.28
CA HIS A 486 -5.99 -14.16 -2.95
C HIS A 486 -4.46 -14.07 -2.86
N ALA A 487 -3.91 -12.85 -2.98
CA ALA A 487 -2.50 -12.56 -2.73
C ALA A 487 -2.06 -12.82 -1.27
N GLY A 488 -3.03 -13.01 -0.35
CA GLY A 488 -2.76 -13.27 1.05
C GLY A 488 -2.47 -12.00 1.84
N GLU A 489 -2.98 -10.85 1.38
CA GLU A 489 -2.98 -9.63 2.19
C GLU A 489 -3.87 -9.82 3.42
N ALA A 490 -3.46 -9.20 4.53
CA ALA A 490 -4.20 -9.26 5.78
C ALA A 490 -5.52 -8.51 5.64
N PRO A 491 -6.49 -8.75 6.54
CA PRO A 491 -7.62 -7.85 6.67
C PRO A 491 -7.12 -6.51 7.24
N THR A 492 -6.72 -5.63 6.34
CA THR A 492 -6.34 -4.25 6.62
C THR A 492 -7.60 -3.39 6.77
N PRO A 493 -7.48 -2.16 7.27
CA PRO A 493 -8.62 -1.26 7.37
C PRO A 493 -9.26 -0.98 6.01
N GLU A 494 -8.47 -0.93 4.93
CA GLU A 494 -8.93 -0.71 3.55
C GLU A 494 -9.76 -1.91 3.07
N LEU A 495 -9.25 -3.13 3.24
CA LEU A 495 -9.96 -4.34 2.85
C LEU A 495 -11.23 -4.56 3.69
N ALA A 496 -11.21 -4.15 4.96
CA ALA A 496 -12.39 -4.14 5.82
C ALA A 496 -13.43 -3.11 5.38
N ARG A 497 -13.02 -1.93 4.90
CA ARG A 497 -13.93 -0.94 4.31
C ARG A 497 -14.56 -1.46 3.02
N LEU A 498 -13.79 -2.08 2.12
CA LEU A 498 -14.33 -2.75 0.93
C LEU A 498 -15.34 -3.83 1.31
N THR A 499 -15.02 -4.65 2.31
CA THR A 499 -15.94 -5.68 2.80
C THR A 499 -17.23 -5.08 3.34
N ALA A 500 -17.13 -4.03 4.17
CA ALA A 500 -18.30 -3.34 4.71
C ALA A 500 -19.14 -2.70 3.60
N PHE A 501 -18.50 -2.13 2.58
CA PHE A 501 -19.14 -1.56 1.40
C PHE A 501 -19.97 -2.62 0.65
N LEU A 502 -19.39 -3.79 0.36
CA LEU A 502 -20.09 -4.90 -0.29
C LEU A 502 -21.24 -5.45 0.55
N VAL A 503 -21.04 -5.58 1.87
CA VAL A 503 -22.09 -6.05 2.79
C VAL A 503 -23.25 -5.04 2.88
N ALA A 504 -22.95 -3.74 2.86
CA ALA A 504 -23.98 -2.70 2.90
C ALA A 504 -24.83 -2.65 1.63
N ALA A 505 -24.25 -3.03 0.49
CA ALA A 505 -24.95 -3.11 -0.79
C ALA A 505 -25.71 -4.43 -1.01
N GLN A 506 -25.51 -5.44 -0.15
CA GLN A 506 -26.19 -6.72 -0.27
C GLN A 506 -27.68 -6.60 0.07
N GLY A 507 -28.53 -6.98 -0.88
CA GLY A 507 -29.97 -7.07 -0.70
C GLY A 507 -30.39 -8.16 0.29
N ASP A 508 -31.65 -8.13 0.71
CA ASP A 508 -32.20 -9.11 1.67
C ASP A 508 -32.10 -10.56 1.17
N ASP A 509 -32.25 -10.74 -0.14
CA ASP A 509 -32.12 -12.01 -0.86
C ASP A 509 -30.67 -12.48 -1.04
N GLY A 510 -29.70 -11.62 -0.72
CA GLY A 510 -28.27 -11.87 -0.83
C GLY A 510 -27.62 -11.37 -2.12
N SER A 511 -28.40 -10.84 -3.07
CA SER A 511 -27.89 -10.28 -4.32
C SER A 511 -27.08 -9.01 -4.07
N VAL A 512 -26.13 -8.74 -4.96
CA VAL A 512 -25.38 -7.48 -5.05
C VAL A 512 -25.41 -7.05 -6.51
N PHE A 513 -25.99 -5.89 -6.79
CA PHE A 513 -26.12 -5.33 -8.14
C PHE A 513 -25.60 -3.91 -8.16
N GLU A 514 -24.97 -3.53 -9.28
CA GLU A 514 -24.67 -2.13 -9.55
C GLU A 514 -25.96 -1.33 -9.77
N PRO A 515 -25.96 -0.02 -9.48
CA PRO A 515 -27.09 0.84 -9.82
C PRO A 515 -27.42 0.78 -11.32
N GLY A 516 -28.61 0.25 -11.64
CA GLY A 516 -29.08 0.10 -13.02
C GLY A 516 -28.90 -1.29 -13.63
N ASP A 517 -28.20 -2.19 -12.94
CA ASP A 517 -27.87 -3.54 -13.42
C ASP A 517 -28.71 -4.63 -12.71
N GLN A 518 -29.99 -4.33 -12.47
CA GLN A 518 -30.86 -5.23 -11.72
C GLN A 518 -31.06 -6.55 -12.46
N GLY A 519 -30.44 -7.62 -11.93
CA GLY A 519 -30.59 -8.98 -12.45
C GLY A 519 -29.34 -9.59 -13.09
N ASP A 520 -28.26 -8.84 -13.31
CA ASP A 520 -26.99 -9.42 -13.77
C ASP A 520 -26.28 -10.16 -12.61
N PRO A 521 -26.07 -11.49 -12.69
CA PRO A 521 -25.37 -12.24 -11.65
C PRO A 521 -23.90 -11.85 -11.43
N HIS A 522 -23.26 -11.08 -12.32
CA HIS A 522 -21.82 -10.77 -12.24
C HIS A 522 -21.42 -10.10 -10.92
N GLY A 523 -22.07 -9.00 -10.54
CA GLY A 523 -21.77 -8.28 -9.29
C GLY A 523 -21.96 -9.16 -8.05
N THR A 524 -22.96 -10.05 -8.07
CA THR A 524 -23.18 -11.02 -6.99
C THR A 524 -22.09 -12.09 -6.95
N ALA A 525 -21.58 -12.52 -8.10
CA ALA A 525 -20.48 -13.47 -8.21
C ALA A 525 -19.15 -12.88 -7.66
N ALA A 526 -18.84 -11.64 -8.04
CA ALA A 526 -17.66 -10.92 -7.57
C ALA A 526 -17.74 -10.71 -6.04
N ALA A 527 -18.89 -10.25 -5.53
CA ALA A 527 -19.11 -10.08 -4.09
C ALA A 527 -18.99 -11.41 -3.34
N LEU A 528 -19.52 -12.51 -3.88
CA LEU A 528 -19.37 -13.84 -3.30
C LEU A 528 -17.88 -14.24 -3.15
N LEU A 529 -17.07 -14.04 -4.19
CA LEU A 529 -15.63 -14.32 -4.14
C LEU A 529 -14.93 -13.49 -3.07
N ALA A 530 -15.20 -12.19 -3.04
CA ALA A 530 -14.64 -11.26 -2.06
C ALA A 530 -14.99 -11.65 -0.61
N LEU A 531 -16.26 -11.95 -0.35
CA LEU A 531 -16.76 -12.28 0.99
C LEU A 531 -16.34 -13.69 1.44
N ALA A 532 -16.28 -14.66 0.53
CA ALA A 532 -15.84 -16.02 0.83
C ALA A 532 -14.35 -16.09 1.20
N GLY A 533 -13.53 -15.16 0.70
CA GLY A 533 -12.11 -15.07 1.04
C GLY A 533 -11.81 -14.75 2.52
N GLU A 534 -12.77 -14.20 3.28
CA GLU A 534 -12.66 -14.03 4.75
C GLU A 534 -12.87 -15.33 5.53
N TRP A 535 -13.30 -16.40 4.87
CA TRP A 535 -13.57 -17.64 5.58
C TRP A 535 -12.26 -18.17 6.20
N PRO A 536 -12.24 -18.52 7.50
CA PRO A 536 -11.02 -18.95 8.16
C PRO A 536 -10.38 -20.09 7.38
N ARG A 537 -9.18 -19.86 6.83
CA ARG A 537 -8.37 -20.93 6.29
C ARG A 537 -8.05 -21.89 7.43
N ALA A 538 -8.33 -23.17 7.27
CA ALA A 538 -7.86 -24.18 8.21
C ALA A 538 -6.35 -23.97 8.38
N ARG A 539 -5.89 -23.71 9.62
CA ARG A 539 -4.47 -23.46 9.86
C ARG A 539 -3.69 -24.65 9.29
N PRO A 540 -2.66 -24.43 8.44
CA PRO A 540 -1.76 -25.52 8.12
C PRO A 540 -1.18 -26.01 9.44
N ILE A 541 -1.32 -27.31 9.70
CA ILE A 541 -0.70 -27.97 10.83
C ILE A 541 0.79 -27.61 10.75
N SER A 542 1.30 -26.86 11.73
CA SER A 542 2.70 -26.46 11.70
C SER A 542 3.53 -27.73 11.59
N ARG A 543 4.49 -27.75 10.66
CA ARG A 543 5.47 -28.84 10.49
C ARG A 543 6.32 -29.12 11.75
N ALA A 544 6.08 -28.42 12.86
CA ALA A 544 6.71 -28.67 14.15
C ALA A 544 6.13 -29.87 14.94
N SER A 545 5.06 -30.53 14.47
CA SER A 545 4.44 -31.65 15.21
C SER A 545 4.74 -33.07 14.69
N GLU A 546 5.41 -33.23 13.54
CA GLU A 546 5.75 -34.58 13.02
C GLU A 546 7.05 -35.18 13.58
N ALA A 547 7.77 -34.47 14.45
CA ALA A 547 8.99 -34.96 15.09
C ALA A 547 8.72 -35.61 16.47
N LYS A 548 7.67 -36.44 16.60
CA LYS A 548 7.52 -37.38 17.73
C LYS A 548 6.86 -38.67 17.26
N ARG A 549 7.58 -39.48 16.47
CA ARG A 549 7.34 -40.93 16.46
C ARG A 549 8.19 -41.58 17.55
N PRO A 550 7.63 -42.41 18.43
CA PRO A 550 8.42 -43.18 19.39
C PRO A 550 9.23 -44.22 18.61
N ARG A 551 10.52 -44.34 18.92
CA ARG A 551 11.31 -45.50 18.50
C ARG A 551 10.72 -46.72 19.21
N GLN A 552 10.21 -47.68 18.44
CA GLN A 552 10.07 -49.07 18.89
C GLN A 552 11.38 -49.80 18.63
#